data_AF-A0A929AQK9-F1
#
_entry.id   AF-A0A929AQK9-F1
#
_cell.length_a   1.000
_cell.length_b   1.000
_cell.length_c   1.000
_cell.angle_alpha   90.00
_cell.angle_beta   90.00
_cell.angle_gamma   90.00
#
_symmetry.space_group_name_H-M   'P 1'
#
loop_
_entity.id
_entity.type
_entity.pdbx_description
1 polymer ?
#
loop_
_entity_poly.entity_id
_entity_poly.type
_entity_poly.pdbx_seq_one_letter_code
_entity_poly.pdbx_strand_id
1 'polypeptide(L)'
;MAWANRALAVSYIDGYEARIQNYNNGLQALQPDNPEYNEGCGYLHWKKGQFYYSQGQQQQNCLPYWRDAKRCYQQALKFLTSPHLRLRRLEVLQDLIQVYRGLNQTQDVQVLLAEATDLLGRLLQEMSLDADKIRLSRKFASLVQLRVDELAHSPEPTHPIKALELAEERKNLCLRWLRYGTYKSTEDSSSYQQMQHLLNPHTAIIYWHISPAAITTFILGHEQPLHVLKPRNPATENNHPQSPPPSFQQLLKFEDWMKTWKQDYQAYRQFDQRRNQANSRDRGNPQPCIPSDEEKRWAKTMPKSLKRLKELLDIPGIRQHLKQHCPSITHLILVPHRDLHLLPIHGLFLDTFTITYLPSIKVGLDNQQRKATQRTQSPSLSFLSIENPLGDLKYASL
;
A
#
# COMPACT_ATOMS: atom_id res chain seq x y z
N MET A 1 9.44 20.43 19.97
CA MET A 1 9.27 20.42 18.49
C MET A 1 10.27 21.29 17.71
N ALA A 2 10.66 22.48 18.19
CA ALA A 2 11.57 23.40 17.46
C ALA A 2 12.90 22.76 17.00
N TRP A 3 13.53 21.94 17.84
CA TRP A 3 14.76 21.22 17.50
C TRP A 3 14.62 20.30 16.27
N ALA A 4 13.48 19.63 16.09
CA ALA A 4 13.28 18.76 14.92
C ALA A 4 13.10 19.55 13.62
N ASN A 5 12.42 20.70 13.67
CA ASN A 5 12.28 21.58 12.52
C ASN A 5 13.62 22.22 12.15
N ARG A 6 14.40 22.63 13.15
CA ARG A 6 15.77 23.11 12.93
C ARG A 6 16.66 22.02 12.31
N ALA A 7 16.56 20.77 12.76
CA ALA A 7 17.31 19.67 12.17
C ALA A 7 17.00 19.51 10.67
N LEU A 8 15.73 19.61 10.27
CA LEU A 8 15.35 19.60 8.86
C LEU A 8 16.02 20.74 8.08
N ALA A 9 15.96 21.97 8.58
CA ALA A 9 16.56 23.14 7.93
C ALA A 9 18.09 23.01 7.81
N VAL A 10 18.77 22.66 8.92
CA VAL A 10 20.22 22.45 8.96
C VAL A 10 20.66 21.38 7.97
N SER A 11 19.85 20.33 7.77
CA SER A 11 20.21 19.27 6.83
C SER A 11 20.30 19.71 5.36
N TYR A 12 19.57 20.76 4.98
CA TYR A 12 19.66 21.33 3.63
C TYR A 12 20.90 22.21 3.43
N ILE A 13 21.48 22.72 4.52
CA ILE A 13 22.58 23.70 4.47
C ILE A 13 23.91 23.01 4.78
N ASP A 14 23.95 22.26 5.88
CA ASP A 14 25.18 21.73 6.49
C ASP A 14 25.29 20.19 6.39
N GLY A 15 24.31 19.54 5.76
CA GLY A 15 24.34 18.11 5.45
C GLY A 15 23.97 17.15 6.60
N TYR A 16 24.30 15.87 6.40
CA TYR A 16 23.84 14.74 7.23
C TYR A 16 24.32 14.83 8.68
N GLU A 17 25.60 15.10 8.91
CA GLU A 17 26.20 15.10 10.26
C GLU A 17 25.65 16.23 11.12
N ALA A 18 25.51 17.43 10.54
CA ALA A 18 24.97 18.59 11.23
C ALA A 18 23.52 18.35 11.70
N ARG A 19 22.72 17.63 10.89
CA ARG A 19 21.37 17.22 11.31
C ARG A 19 21.39 16.30 12.53
N ILE A 20 22.25 15.29 12.53
CA ILE A 20 22.39 14.35 13.65
C ILE A 20 22.85 15.10 14.90
N GLN A 21 23.84 15.99 14.78
CA GLN A 21 24.30 16.81 15.89
C GLN A 21 23.20 17.70 16.44
N ASN A 22 22.38 18.31 15.58
CA ASN A 22 21.26 19.12 16.05
C ASN A 22 20.23 18.31 16.87
N TYR A 23 19.96 17.05 16.49
CA TYR A 23 19.14 16.17 17.34
C TYR A 23 19.80 15.86 18.69
N ASN A 24 21.12 15.59 18.70
CA ASN A 24 21.86 15.32 19.94
C ASN A 24 21.85 16.53 20.88
N ASN A 25 22.08 17.73 20.34
CA ASN A 25 22.04 18.97 21.11
C ASN A 25 20.65 19.21 21.70
N GLY A 26 19.59 18.94 20.93
CA GLY A 26 18.22 19.02 21.43
C GLY A 26 17.94 18.05 22.59
N LEU A 27 18.48 16.83 22.53
CA LEU A 27 18.35 15.86 23.62
C LEU A 27 19.13 16.26 24.88
N GLN A 28 20.30 16.90 24.72
CA GLN A 28 21.10 17.41 25.84
C GLN A 28 20.48 18.66 26.48
N ALA A 29 19.80 19.49 25.69
CA ALA A 29 19.19 20.73 26.17
C ALA A 29 17.87 20.52 26.94
N LEU A 30 17.22 19.36 26.77
CA LEU A 30 15.99 19.04 27.50
C LEU A 30 16.32 18.62 28.94
N GLN A 31 15.68 19.27 29.91
CA GLN A 31 15.90 19.01 31.33
C GLN A 31 14.84 18.04 31.90
N PRO A 32 15.22 17.05 32.73
CA PRO A 32 14.29 16.03 33.25
C PRO A 32 13.14 16.55 34.13
N ASP A 33 13.30 17.72 34.73
CA ASP A 33 12.31 18.40 35.56
C ASP A 33 11.21 19.10 34.74
N ASN A 34 11.40 19.23 33.43
CA ASN A 34 10.39 19.79 32.54
C ASN A 34 9.21 18.80 32.36
N PRO A 35 7.94 19.22 32.56
CA PRO A 35 6.77 18.37 32.32
C PRO A 35 6.70 17.76 30.91
N GLU A 36 7.24 18.43 29.90
CA GLU A 36 7.30 17.97 28.51
C GLU A 36 8.54 17.11 28.21
N TYR A 37 9.41 16.84 29.18
CA TYR A 37 10.68 16.14 28.96
C TYR A 37 10.51 14.81 28.23
N ASN A 38 9.58 13.97 28.72
CA ASN A 38 9.33 12.65 28.14
C ASN A 38 8.80 12.75 26.70
N GLU A 39 7.84 13.63 26.45
CA GLU A 39 7.31 13.84 25.11
C GLU A 39 8.40 14.39 24.16
N GLY A 40 9.16 15.39 24.62
CA GLY A 40 10.24 16.03 23.87
C GLY A 40 11.34 15.04 23.49
N CYS A 41 11.86 14.27 24.46
CA CYS A 41 12.87 13.25 24.24
C CYS A 41 12.35 12.12 23.33
N GLY A 42 11.14 11.63 23.59
CA GLY A 42 10.48 10.63 22.75
C GLY A 42 10.35 11.09 21.30
N TYR A 43 9.90 12.33 21.09
CA TYR A 43 9.75 12.93 19.77
C TYR A 43 11.08 13.11 19.04
N LEU A 44 12.13 13.59 19.71
CA LEU A 44 13.44 13.78 19.10
C LEU A 44 14.09 12.45 18.69
N HIS A 45 14.02 11.44 19.55
CA HIS A 45 14.47 10.10 19.22
C HIS A 45 13.71 9.52 18.03
N TRP A 46 12.38 9.68 18.00
CA TRP A 46 11.57 9.26 16.86
C TRP A 46 12.00 9.95 15.56
N LYS A 47 12.14 11.28 15.56
CA LYS A 47 12.54 12.05 14.36
C LYS A 47 13.96 11.74 13.89
N LYS A 48 14.87 11.45 14.83
CA LYS A 48 16.22 10.96 14.52
C LYS A 48 16.16 9.57 13.87
N GLY A 49 15.32 8.67 14.37
CA GLY A 49 15.09 7.35 13.79
C GLY A 49 14.51 7.41 12.37
N GLN A 50 13.51 8.27 12.14
CA GLN A 50 12.92 8.48 10.80
C GLN A 50 13.97 8.98 9.81
N PHE A 51 14.86 9.87 10.26
CA PHE A 51 15.95 10.33 9.43
C PHE A 51 16.90 9.20 9.05
N TYR A 52 17.40 8.42 10.02
CA TYR A 52 18.24 7.24 9.72
C TYR A 52 17.55 6.28 8.75
N TYR A 53 16.26 5.97 8.96
CA TYR A 53 15.52 5.09 8.08
C TYR A 53 15.50 5.59 6.63
N SER A 54 15.14 6.87 6.43
CA SER A 54 15.09 7.50 5.10
C SER A 54 16.46 7.56 4.41
N GLN A 55 17.53 7.75 5.18
CA GLN A 55 18.90 7.73 4.67
C GLN A 55 19.27 6.32 4.23
N GLY A 56 18.94 5.30 5.03
CA GLY A 56 19.14 3.91 4.66
C GLY A 56 18.48 3.53 3.33
N GLN A 57 17.29 4.06 3.02
CA GLN A 57 16.60 3.79 1.74
C GLN A 57 17.35 4.34 0.51
N GLN A 58 18.18 5.36 0.69
CA GLN A 58 18.95 5.99 -0.40
C GLN A 58 20.31 5.34 -0.62
N GLN A 59 20.76 4.52 0.33
CA GLN A 59 22.10 3.96 0.34
C GLN A 59 22.10 2.52 -0.18
N GLN A 60 23.17 2.13 -0.88
CA GLN A 60 23.34 0.75 -1.34
C GLN A 60 23.39 -0.24 -0.16
N ASN A 61 23.99 0.18 0.97
CA ASN A 61 23.99 -0.57 2.22
C ASN A 61 23.07 0.08 3.26
N CYS A 62 21.81 -0.35 3.27
CA CYS A 62 20.76 0.21 4.12
C CYS A 62 20.78 -0.27 5.58
N LEU A 63 21.33 -1.46 5.86
CA LEU A 63 21.18 -2.12 7.16
C LEU A 63 21.80 -1.37 8.35
N PRO A 64 22.99 -0.76 8.27
CA PRO A 64 23.55 0.02 9.39
C PRO A 64 22.61 1.15 9.82
N TYR A 65 22.09 1.91 8.85
CA TYR A 65 21.14 2.98 9.10
C TYR A 65 19.84 2.47 9.73
N TRP A 66 19.32 1.33 9.26
CA TRP A 66 18.11 0.75 9.85
C TRP A 66 18.33 0.22 11.27
N ARG A 67 19.53 -0.26 11.61
CA ARG A 67 19.89 -0.61 13.01
C ARG A 67 19.93 0.62 13.90
N ASP A 68 20.46 1.75 13.42
CA ASP A 68 20.44 3.01 14.15
C ASP A 68 19.02 3.58 14.30
N ALA A 69 18.18 3.45 13.26
CA ALA A 69 16.77 3.79 13.31
C ALA A 69 16.03 2.98 14.38
N LYS A 70 16.24 1.65 14.39
CA LYS A 70 15.71 0.74 15.42
C LYS A 70 16.09 1.22 16.83
N ARG A 71 17.38 1.48 17.07
CA ARG A 71 17.87 1.94 18.39
C ARG A 71 17.17 3.24 18.81
N CYS A 72 17.01 4.18 17.88
CA CYS A 72 16.33 5.45 18.15
C CYS A 72 14.85 5.26 18.50
N TYR A 73 14.11 4.44 17.74
CA TYR A 73 12.70 4.17 18.02
C TYR A 73 12.50 3.43 19.34
N GLN A 74 13.35 2.45 19.65
CA GLN A 74 13.32 1.78 20.95
C GLN A 74 13.56 2.77 22.10
N GLN A 75 14.48 3.72 21.93
CA GLN A 75 14.71 4.77 22.93
C GLN A 75 13.51 5.71 23.03
N ALA A 76 12.86 6.07 21.92
CA ALA A 76 11.64 6.87 21.95
C ALA A 76 10.52 6.20 22.75
N LEU A 77 10.31 4.88 22.58
CA LEU A 77 9.28 4.12 23.30
C LEU A 77 9.51 4.06 24.82
N LYS A 78 10.74 4.25 25.31
CA LYS A 78 11.03 4.33 26.75
C LYS A 78 10.49 5.61 27.38
N PHE A 79 10.42 6.70 26.62
CA PHE A 79 9.87 7.97 27.09
C PHE A 79 8.35 8.08 26.86
N LEU A 80 7.83 7.44 25.79
CA LEU A 80 6.42 7.49 25.42
C LEU A 80 5.59 6.41 26.15
N THR A 81 5.54 6.49 27.48
CA THR A 81 4.84 5.54 28.35
C THR A 81 3.54 6.10 28.94
N SER A 82 3.41 7.43 29.06
CA SER A 82 2.24 8.07 29.67
C SER A 82 0.95 7.90 28.84
N PRO A 83 -0.25 7.81 29.47
CA PRO A 83 -1.51 7.58 28.77
C PRO A 83 -1.88 8.62 27.71
N HIS A 84 -1.49 9.89 27.90
CA HIS A 84 -1.75 10.95 26.91
C HIS A 84 -0.83 10.85 25.68
N LEU A 85 0.27 10.08 25.76
CA LEU A 85 1.24 9.87 24.67
C LEU A 85 0.93 8.64 23.82
N ARG A 86 -0.18 7.93 24.06
CA ARG A 86 -0.57 6.70 23.35
C ARG A 86 -0.58 6.87 21.82
N LEU A 87 -1.05 8.01 21.31
CA LEU A 87 -1.06 8.26 19.87
C LEU A 87 0.35 8.38 19.29
N ARG A 88 1.25 9.06 20.01
CA ARG A 88 2.66 9.21 19.62
C ARG A 88 3.39 7.87 19.69
N ARG A 89 3.13 7.10 20.75
CA ARG A 89 3.64 5.73 20.90
C ARG A 89 3.27 4.87 19.70
N LEU A 90 2.02 4.96 19.23
CA LEU A 90 1.54 4.18 18.09
C LEU A 90 2.26 4.54 16.77
N GLU A 91 2.63 5.80 16.57
CA GLU A 91 3.44 6.20 15.40
C GLU A 91 4.86 5.63 15.46
N VAL A 92 5.48 5.64 16.64
CA VAL A 92 6.81 5.04 16.82
C VAL A 92 6.76 3.53 16.62
N LEU A 93 5.73 2.86 17.15
CA LEU A 93 5.53 1.41 16.96
C LEU A 93 5.41 1.06 15.47
N GLN A 94 4.60 1.81 14.72
CA GLN A 94 4.43 1.61 13.28
C GLN A 94 5.77 1.68 12.52
N ASP A 95 6.55 2.72 12.76
CA ASP A 95 7.85 2.92 12.08
C ASP A 95 8.88 1.85 12.54
N LEU A 96 8.83 1.48 13.82
CA LEU A 96 9.69 0.43 14.37
C LEU A 96 9.40 -0.94 13.75
N ILE A 97 8.13 -1.33 13.63
CA ILE A 97 7.74 -2.61 13.02
C ILE A 97 8.25 -2.69 11.57
N GLN A 98 8.12 -1.60 10.81
CA GLN A 98 8.64 -1.53 9.44
C GLN A 98 10.16 -1.73 9.39
N VAL A 99 10.92 -1.16 10.33
CA VAL A 99 12.36 -1.38 10.46
C VAL A 99 12.69 -2.83 10.81
N TYR A 100 11.97 -3.44 11.76
CA TYR A 100 12.16 -4.85 12.11
C TYR A 100 11.95 -5.77 10.90
N ARG A 101 10.94 -5.49 10.06
CA ARG A 101 10.72 -6.21 8.80
C ARG A 101 11.87 -6.04 7.82
N GLY A 102 12.36 -4.82 7.62
CA GLY A 102 13.53 -4.56 6.77
C GLY A 102 14.81 -5.26 7.26
N LEU A 103 14.95 -5.42 8.57
CA LEU A 103 16.07 -6.13 9.22
C LEU A 103 15.87 -7.67 9.32
N ASN A 104 14.77 -8.21 8.77
CA ASN A 104 14.41 -9.63 8.83
C ASN A 104 14.27 -10.20 10.26
N GLN A 105 13.81 -9.40 11.22
CA GLN A 105 13.64 -9.79 12.61
C GLN A 105 12.17 -10.09 12.93
N THR A 106 11.69 -11.24 12.47
CA THR A 106 10.25 -11.58 12.42
C THR A 106 9.59 -11.88 13.76
N GLN A 107 10.32 -12.44 14.74
CA GLN A 107 9.76 -12.75 16.07
C GLN A 107 9.31 -11.48 16.81
N ASP A 108 10.14 -10.43 16.77
CA ASP A 108 9.83 -9.15 17.39
C ASP A 108 8.65 -8.43 16.73
N VAL A 109 8.45 -8.64 15.42
CA VAL A 109 7.34 -8.03 14.66
C VAL A 109 6.00 -8.47 15.22
N GLN A 110 5.81 -9.76 15.50
CA GLN A 110 4.51 -10.28 15.93
C GLN A 110 4.07 -9.66 17.26
N VAL A 111 4.99 -9.57 18.22
CA VAL A 111 4.73 -8.98 19.55
C VAL A 111 4.39 -7.49 19.42
N LEU A 112 5.22 -6.74 18.68
CA LEU A 112 5.00 -5.30 18.49
C LEU A 112 3.72 -5.00 17.70
N LEU A 113 3.39 -5.84 16.72
CA LEU A 113 2.20 -5.69 15.91
C LEU A 113 0.93 -6.00 16.71
N ALA A 114 0.97 -7.01 17.58
CA ALA A 114 -0.10 -7.28 18.53
C ALA A 114 -0.32 -6.06 19.46
N GLU A 115 0.74 -5.56 20.10
CA GLU A 115 0.68 -4.36 20.97
C GLU A 115 0.07 -3.16 20.22
N ALA A 116 0.56 -2.88 19.00
CA ALA A 116 0.13 -1.74 18.22
C ALA A 116 -1.34 -1.87 17.76
N THR A 117 -1.76 -3.07 17.32
CA THR A 117 -3.14 -3.29 16.87
C THR A 117 -4.15 -3.26 18.02
N ASP A 118 -3.79 -3.77 19.19
CA ASP A 118 -4.63 -3.69 20.39
C ASP A 118 -4.75 -2.24 20.90
N LEU A 119 -3.66 -1.48 20.87
CA LEU A 119 -3.69 -0.06 21.20
C LEU A 119 -4.57 0.73 20.22
N LEU A 120 -4.42 0.49 18.92
CA LEU A 120 -5.27 1.12 17.90
C LEU A 120 -6.74 0.76 18.09
N GLY A 121 -7.06 -0.51 18.37
CA GLY A 121 -8.42 -0.98 18.63
C GLY A 121 -9.07 -0.23 19.79
N ARG A 122 -8.37 -0.10 20.93
CA ARG A 122 -8.85 0.68 22.08
C ARG A 122 -9.10 2.14 21.74
N LEU A 123 -8.16 2.79 21.04
CA LEU A 123 -8.33 4.20 20.62
C LEU A 123 -9.53 4.39 19.69
N LEU A 124 -9.80 3.43 18.81
CA LEU A 124 -10.98 3.47 17.93
C LEU A 124 -12.30 3.26 18.67
N GLN A 125 -12.29 2.47 19.75
CA GLN A 125 -13.46 2.27 20.63
C GLN A 125 -13.74 3.51 21.49
N GLU A 126 -12.70 4.20 21.96
CA GLU A 126 -12.81 5.45 22.73
C GLU A 126 -13.37 6.63 21.91
N MET A 127 -13.26 6.58 20.58
CA MET A 127 -13.76 7.62 19.69
C MET A 127 -15.28 7.51 19.44
N SER A 128 -15.97 8.64 19.46
CA SER A 128 -17.41 8.72 19.16
C SER A 128 -17.70 8.99 17.68
N LEU A 129 -16.93 9.86 17.04
CA LEU A 129 -17.17 10.32 15.67
C LEU A 129 -16.53 9.39 14.62
N ASP A 130 -17.32 9.00 13.61
CA ASP A 130 -16.84 8.21 12.47
C ASP A 130 -15.70 8.90 11.72
N ALA A 131 -15.76 10.23 11.56
CA ALA A 131 -14.71 11.00 10.90
C ALA A 131 -13.34 10.86 11.61
N ASP A 132 -13.35 10.83 12.95
CA ASP A 132 -12.13 10.65 13.74
C ASP A 132 -11.60 9.22 13.65
N LYS A 133 -12.49 8.22 13.70
CA LYS A 133 -12.13 6.81 13.51
C LYS A 133 -11.53 6.57 12.13
N ILE A 134 -12.13 7.15 11.08
CA ILE A 134 -11.62 7.09 9.71
C ILE A 134 -10.24 7.75 9.64
N ARG A 135 -10.08 8.96 10.19
CA ARG A 135 -8.78 9.66 10.21
C ARG A 135 -7.70 8.84 10.92
N LEU A 136 -8.01 8.29 12.10
CA LEU A 136 -7.09 7.47 12.87
C LEU A 136 -6.73 6.17 12.14
N SER A 137 -7.74 5.44 11.66
CA SER A 137 -7.54 4.17 10.95
C SER A 137 -6.79 4.36 9.62
N ARG A 138 -6.97 5.50 8.92
CA ARG A 138 -6.15 5.85 7.75
C ARG A 138 -4.69 6.08 8.13
N LYS A 139 -4.45 6.85 9.19
CA LYS A 139 -3.10 7.16 9.68
C LYS A 139 -2.31 5.90 10.01
N PHE A 140 -2.97 4.88 10.57
CA PHE A 140 -2.35 3.62 10.99
C PHE A 140 -2.71 2.42 10.09
N ALA A 141 -3.05 2.68 8.82
CA ALA A 141 -3.45 1.63 7.88
C ALA A 141 -2.36 0.57 7.64
N SER A 142 -1.10 0.96 7.79
CA SER A 142 0.08 0.08 7.72
C SER A 142 0.06 -1.06 8.72
N LEU A 143 -0.45 -0.85 9.94
CA LEU A 143 -0.52 -1.91 10.95
C LEU A 143 -1.40 -3.08 10.47
N VAL A 144 -2.59 -2.77 9.95
CA VAL A 144 -3.48 -3.80 9.37
C VAL A 144 -2.82 -4.47 8.16
N GLN A 145 -2.15 -3.69 7.31
CA GLN A 145 -1.48 -4.22 6.13
C GLN A 145 -0.32 -5.15 6.46
N LEU A 146 0.46 -4.85 7.51
CA LEU A 146 1.53 -5.71 8.00
C LEU A 146 0.99 -7.00 8.61
N ARG A 147 -0.19 -6.94 9.25
CA ARG A 147 -0.89 -8.12 9.80
C ARG A 147 -1.34 -9.08 8.70
N VAL A 148 -1.79 -8.56 7.56
CA VAL A 148 -2.07 -9.38 6.37
C VAL A 148 -0.80 -10.13 5.96
N ASP A 149 0.35 -9.47 5.90
CA ASP A 149 1.59 -10.16 5.51
C ASP A 149 2.00 -11.25 6.50
N GLU A 150 1.90 -11.00 7.82
CA GLU A 150 2.22 -12.01 8.84
C GLU A 150 1.33 -13.25 8.69
N LEU A 151 0.03 -13.05 8.46
CA LEU A 151 -0.90 -14.14 8.22
C LEU A 151 -0.63 -14.85 6.90
N ALA A 152 -0.28 -14.13 5.84
CA ALA A 152 -0.03 -14.69 4.51
C ALA A 152 1.22 -15.58 4.44
N HIS A 153 2.23 -15.31 5.28
CA HIS A 153 3.48 -16.07 5.33
C HIS A 153 3.55 -17.05 6.51
N SER A 154 2.50 -17.14 7.31
CA SER A 154 2.41 -18.09 8.41
C SER A 154 2.44 -19.53 7.91
N PRO A 155 3.08 -20.47 8.65
CA PRO A 155 3.07 -21.90 8.29
C PRO A 155 1.69 -22.54 8.46
N GLU A 156 0.82 -21.95 9.29
CA GLU A 156 -0.55 -22.44 9.52
C GLU A 156 -1.42 -22.41 8.24
N PRO A 157 -2.00 -23.54 7.80
CA PRO A 157 -2.74 -23.63 6.53
C PRO A 157 -3.95 -22.70 6.42
N THR A 158 -4.57 -22.34 7.55
CA THR A 158 -5.76 -21.46 7.58
C THR A 158 -5.40 -19.97 7.57
N HIS A 159 -4.16 -19.61 7.87
CA HIS A 159 -3.75 -18.21 8.01
C HIS A 159 -3.70 -17.44 6.68
N PRO A 160 -3.26 -18.01 5.55
CA PRO A 160 -3.39 -17.35 4.26
C PRO A 160 -4.82 -16.95 3.90
N ILE A 161 -5.81 -17.78 4.28
CA ILE A 161 -7.23 -17.47 4.09
C ILE A 161 -7.63 -16.26 4.95
N LYS A 162 -7.29 -16.26 6.24
CA LYS A 162 -7.51 -15.12 7.14
C LYS A 162 -6.81 -13.85 6.66
N ALA A 163 -5.63 -13.98 6.04
CA ALA A 163 -4.89 -12.86 5.46
C ALA A 163 -5.68 -12.20 4.32
N LEU A 164 -6.20 -13.02 3.40
CA LEU A 164 -7.02 -12.55 2.29
C LEU A 164 -8.33 -11.91 2.77
N GLU A 165 -9.02 -12.55 3.71
CA GLU A 165 -10.26 -12.02 4.31
C GLU A 165 -10.01 -10.67 4.99
N LEU A 166 -8.93 -10.54 5.76
CA LEU A 166 -8.53 -9.28 6.39
C LEU A 166 -8.18 -8.20 5.36
N ALA A 167 -7.50 -8.57 4.27
CA ALA A 167 -7.18 -7.65 3.19
C ALA A 167 -8.44 -7.14 2.46
N GLU A 168 -9.40 -8.03 2.23
CA GLU A 168 -10.68 -7.72 1.59
C GLU A 168 -11.57 -6.88 2.51
N GLU A 169 -11.69 -7.23 3.79
CA GLU A 169 -12.41 -6.44 4.80
C GLU A 169 -11.88 -5.01 4.84
N ARG A 170 -10.55 -4.86 4.93
CA ARG A 170 -9.91 -3.54 4.98
C ARG A 170 -10.18 -2.72 3.71
N LYS A 171 -10.20 -3.38 2.55
CA LYS A 171 -10.48 -2.73 1.27
C LYS A 171 -11.93 -2.26 1.19
N ASN A 172 -12.88 -3.11 1.58
CA ASN A 172 -14.30 -2.77 1.60
C ASN A 172 -14.58 -1.62 2.57
N LEU A 173 -13.96 -1.64 3.76
CA LEU A 173 -14.03 -0.53 4.71
C LEU A 173 -13.55 0.79 4.08
N CYS A 174 -12.44 0.78 3.34
CA CYS A 174 -11.96 1.97 2.62
C CYS A 174 -12.94 2.45 1.54
N LEU A 175 -13.54 1.52 0.76
CA LEU A 175 -14.54 1.85 -0.26
C LEU A 175 -15.81 2.45 0.37
N ARG A 176 -16.26 1.91 1.51
CA ARG A 176 -17.37 2.44 2.30
C ARG A 176 -17.08 3.87 2.76
N TRP A 177 -15.88 4.14 3.25
CA TRP A 177 -15.50 5.49 3.65
C TRP A 177 -15.55 6.48 2.49
N LEU A 178 -15.13 6.06 1.29
CA LEU A 178 -15.18 6.90 0.10
C LEU A 178 -16.61 7.15 -0.37
N ARG A 179 -17.50 6.16 -0.25
CA ARG A 179 -18.87 6.26 -0.73
C ARG A 179 -19.82 6.96 0.25
N TYR A 180 -19.72 6.64 1.54
CA TYR A 180 -20.70 7.04 2.54
C TYR A 180 -20.11 7.86 3.70
N GLY A 181 -18.79 7.86 3.89
CA GLY A 181 -18.14 8.57 4.99
C GLY A 181 -18.39 7.99 6.38
N THR A 182 -18.77 6.71 6.48
CA THR A 182 -19.13 6.03 7.75
C THR A 182 -18.17 4.90 8.11
N TYR A 183 -18.01 4.61 9.41
CA TYR A 183 -17.02 3.62 9.91
C TYR A 183 -17.59 2.20 10.14
N LYS A 184 -18.90 1.97 9.95
CA LYS A 184 -19.56 0.68 10.26
C LYS A 184 -18.85 -0.53 9.60
N SER A 185 -18.57 -1.59 10.38
CA SER A 185 -17.67 -2.70 10.01
C SER A 185 -18.39 -4.02 9.64
N THR A 186 -19.60 -4.28 10.14
CA THR A 186 -20.18 -5.63 10.16
C THR A 186 -20.60 -6.21 8.80
N GLU A 187 -20.77 -5.39 7.77
CA GLU A 187 -21.27 -5.84 6.45
C GLU A 187 -20.17 -5.97 5.38
N ASP A 188 -18.91 -5.67 5.70
CA ASP A 188 -17.81 -5.55 4.72
C ASP A 188 -16.91 -6.78 4.61
N SER A 189 -17.11 -7.78 5.47
CA SER A 189 -16.34 -9.03 5.43
C SER A 189 -17.00 -10.03 4.49
N SER A 190 -16.24 -10.52 3.51
CA SER A 190 -16.61 -11.67 2.70
C SER A 190 -15.75 -12.85 3.12
N SER A 191 -16.35 -14.00 3.45
CA SER A 191 -15.56 -15.21 3.75
C SER A 191 -14.97 -15.80 2.46
N TYR A 192 -13.88 -16.54 2.58
CA TYR A 192 -13.28 -17.23 1.43
C TYR A 192 -14.27 -18.13 0.69
N GLN A 193 -15.17 -18.79 1.43
CA GLN A 193 -16.24 -19.59 0.85
C GLN A 193 -17.17 -18.74 -0.03
N GLN A 194 -17.50 -17.52 0.39
CA GLN A 194 -18.29 -16.60 -0.43
C GLN A 194 -17.50 -16.13 -1.65
N MET A 195 -16.20 -15.87 -1.51
CA MET A 195 -15.33 -15.47 -2.63
C MET A 195 -15.31 -16.52 -3.75
N GLN A 196 -15.41 -17.81 -3.41
CA GLN A 196 -15.46 -18.91 -4.38
C GLN A 196 -16.68 -18.86 -5.30
N HIS A 197 -17.77 -18.18 -4.95
CA HIS A 197 -18.94 -18.02 -5.82
C HIS A 197 -18.65 -17.17 -7.08
N LEU A 198 -17.58 -16.37 -7.09
CA LEU A 198 -17.11 -15.67 -8.29
C LEU A 198 -16.34 -16.57 -9.25
N LEU A 199 -15.92 -17.75 -8.79
CA LEU A 199 -15.02 -18.63 -9.52
C LEU A 199 -15.80 -19.79 -10.15
N ASN A 200 -15.26 -20.27 -11.27
CA ASN A 200 -15.67 -21.48 -11.96
C ASN A 200 -14.41 -22.12 -12.56
N PRO A 201 -14.48 -23.34 -13.13
CA PRO A 201 -13.29 -24.01 -13.67
C PRO A 201 -12.47 -23.23 -14.72
N HIS A 202 -13.02 -22.16 -15.29
CA HIS A 202 -12.37 -21.32 -16.31
C HIS A 202 -12.00 -19.92 -15.81
N THR A 203 -12.28 -19.59 -14.53
CA THR A 203 -12.09 -18.26 -13.95
C THR A 203 -11.19 -18.32 -12.72
N ALA A 204 -10.19 -17.44 -12.65
CA ALA A 204 -9.32 -17.27 -11.49
C ALA A 204 -9.29 -15.80 -11.04
N ILE A 205 -9.05 -15.57 -9.75
CA ILE A 205 -8.84 -14.22 -9.20
C ILE A 205 -7.36 -14.03 -8.88
N ILE A 206 -6.79 -12.91 -9.36
CA ILE A 206 -5.48 -12.42 -8.94
C ILE A 206 -5.71 -11.20 -8.06
N TYR A 207 -5.38 -11.34 -6.78
CA TYR A 207 -5.58 -10.31 -5.77
C TYR A 207 -4.23 -9.83 -5.27
N TRP A 208 -3.94 -8.55 -5.47
CA TRP A 208 -2.73 -7.92 -4.94
C TRP A 208 -3.04 -7.23 -3.62
N HIS A 209 -2.12 -7.35 -2.67
CA HIS A 209 -2.06 -6.57 -1.44
C HIS A 209 -0.68 -5.93 -1.34
N ILE A 210 -0.64 -4.68 -0.89
CA ILE A 210 0.59 -3.89 -0.77
C ILE A 210 0.64 -3.34 0.63
N SER A 211 1.64 -3.78 1.38
CA SER A 211 1.97 -3.30 2.72
C SER A 211 3.24 -2.43 2.67
N PRO A 212 3.65 -1.84 3.80
CA PRO A 212 4.97 -1.20 3.93
C PRO A 212 6.15 -2.19 3.93
N ALA A 213 5.93 -3.50 3.81
CA ALA A 213 6.98 -4.50 3.86
C ALA A 213 7.00 -5.48 2.68
N ALA A 214 5.90 -5.63 1.93
CA ALA A 214 5.81 -6.55 0.81
C ALA A 214 4.72 -6.19 -0.19
N ILE A 215 4.84 -6.76 -1.39
CA ILE A 215 3.74 -6.95 -2.34
C ILE A 215 3.32 -8.42 -2.25
N THR A 216 2.13 -8.68 -1.73
CA THR A 216 1.58 -10.03 -1.58
C THR A 216 0.57 -10.29 -2.69
N THR A 217 0.73 -11.39 -3.40
CA THR A 217 -0.20 -11.80 -4.46
C THR A 217 -0.91 -13.08 -4.04
N PHE A 218 -2.23 -13.01 -3.90
CA PHE A 218 -3.10 -14.16 -3.70
C PHE A 218 -3.66 -14.60 -5.05
N ILE A 219 -3.61 -15.91 -5.32
CA ILE A 219 -4.16 -16.54 -6.51
C ILE A 219 -5.26 -17.49 -6.03
N LEU A 220 -6.49 -17.23 -6.48
CA LEU A 220 -7.66 -18.04 -6.17
C LEU A 220 -8.09 -18.79 -7.43
N GLY A 221 -8.17 -20.12 -7.33
CA GLY A 221 -8.82 -21.00 -8.31
C GLY A 221 -10.11 -21.58 -7.75
N HIS A 222 -11.00 -22.01 -8.65
CA HIS A 222 -12.26 -22.66 -8.29
C HIS A 222 -12.00 -24.00 -7.59
N GLU A 223 -12.49 -24.13 -6.35
CA GLU A 223 -12.33 -25.32 -5.51
C GLU A 223 -10.85 -25.73 -5.30
N GLN A 224 -9.93 -24.78 -5.47
CA GLN A 224 -8.50 -24.98 -5.23
C GLN A 224 -8.08 -24.33 -3.90
N PRO A 225 -7.03 -24.87 -3.24
CA PRO A 225 -6.44 -24.21 -2.10
C PRO A 225 -5.91 -22.84 -2.50
N LEU A 226 -6.09 -21.85 -1.62
CA LEU A 226 -5.56 -20.51 -1.82
C LEU A 226 -4.04 -20.55 -1.97
N HIS A 227 -3.52 -19.93 -3.02
CA HIS A 227 -2.08 -19.83 -3.23
C HIS A 227 -1.58 -18.42 -2.98
N VAL A 228 -0.57 -18.28 -2.11
CA VAL A 228 0.19 -17.03 -1.93
C VAL A 228 1.48 -17.15 -2.71
N LEU A 229 1.66 -16.27 -3.70
CA LEU A 229 2.85 -16.28 -4.54
C LEU A 229 4.07 -15.88 -3.71
N LYS A 230 5.11 -16.72 -3.75
CA LYS A 230 6.39 -16.42 -3.11
C LYS A 230 7.25 -15.58 -4.07
N PRO A 231 7.94 -14.53 -3.60
CA PRO A 231 8.84 -13.75 -4.44
C PRO A 231 9.90 -14.66 -5.08
N ARG A 232 10.08 -14.56 -6.40
CA ARG A 232 11.19 -15.24 -7.09
C ARG A 232 12.52 -14.63 -6.68
N ASN A 233 13.39 -15.45 -6.11
CA ASN A 233 14.80 -15.11 -5.91
C ASN A 233 15.61 -15.50 -7.15
N PRO A 234 16.27 -14.57 -7.85
CA PRO A 234 17.37 -14.93 -8.74
C PRO A 234 18.66 -15.30 -7.97
N ALA A 235 18.66 -15.14 -6.64
CA ALA A 235 19.80 -15.38 -5.76
C ALA A 235 19.45 -16.35 -4.61
N THR A 236 18.91 -17.52 -4.91
CA THR A 236 19.19 -18.71 -4.11
C THR A 236 20.59 -19.17 -4.54
N GLU A 237 21.65 -18.62 -3.94
CA GLU A 237 22.55 -19.46 -3.13
C GLU A 237 23.30 -18.69 -2.03
N ASN A 238 23.24 -17.35 -1.99
CA ASN A 238 23.94 -16.56 -0.97
C ASN A 238 22.94 -15.78 -0.11
N ASN A 239 22.38 -16.45 0.90
CA ASN A 239 21.76 -15.81 2.05
C ASN A 239 22.85 -15.02 2.83
N HIS A 240 23.33 -13.92 2.28
CA HIS A 240 24.15 -13.02 3.06
C HIS A 240 23.24 -12.34 4.09
N PRO A 241 23.53 -12.44 5.40
CA PRO A 241 22.81 -11.75 6.48
C PRO A 241 22.91 -10.21 6.40
N GLN A 242 23.42 -9.68 5.28
CA GLN A 242 23.66 -8.27 5.01
C GLN A 242 22.67 -7.66 3.99
N SER A 243 21.62 -8.39 3.58
CA SER A 243 20.61 -7.85 2.66
C SER A 243 19.18 -7.92 3.23
N PRO A 244 18.30 -6.96 2.90
CA PRO A 244 16.89 -7.01 3.31
C PRO A 244 16.16 -8.23 2.73
N PRO A 245 15.02 -8.65 3.31
CA PRO A 245 14.21 -9.73 2.74
C PRO A 245 13.84 -9.50 1.27
N PRO A 246 13.75 -10.55 0.44
CA PRO A 246 13.43 -10.40 -0.98
C PRO A 246 12.11 -9.67 -1.27
N SER A 247 11.06 -9.93 -0.49
CA SER A 247 9.77 -9.23 -0.57
C SER A 247 9.90 -7.74 -0.28
N PHE A 248 10.76 -7.38 0.67
CA PHE A 248 11.05 -5.99 1.01
C PHE A 248 11.84 -5.30 -0.11
N GLN A 249 12.84 -5.98 -0.68
CA GLN A 249 13.59 -5.46 -1.83
C GLN A 249 12.71 -5.27 -3.07
N GLN A 250 11.79 -6.19 -3.32
CA GLN A 250 10.80 -6.10 -4.39
C GLN A 250 9.91 -4.87 -4.20
N LEU A 251 9.44 -4.63 -2.96
CA LEU A 251 8.65 -3.45 -2.62
C LEU A 251 9.44 -2.16 -2.88
N LEU A 252 10.68 -2.04 -2.39
CA LEU A 252 11.50 -0.84 -2.61
C LEU A 252 11.68 -0.54 -4.11
N LYS A 253 12.02 -1.57 -4.90
CA LYS A 253 12.16 -1.43 -6.36
C LYS A 253 10.84 -1.02 -7.03
N PHE A 254 9.71 -1.49 -6.53
CA PHE A 254 8.39 -1.09 -7.00
C PHE A 254 8.04 0.35 -6.63
N GLU A 255 8.36 0.80 -5.41
CA GLU A 255 8.15 2.17 -4.98
C GLU A 255 8.99 3.16 -5.79
N ASP A 256 10.26 2.85 -6.04
CA ASP A 256 11.14 3.63 -6.91
C ASP A 256 10.63 3.68 -8.35
N TRP A 257 10.19 2.52 -8.87
CA TRP A 257 9.57 2.43 -10.20
C TRP A 257 8.30 3.28 -10.27
N MET A 258 7.43 3.22 -9.27
CA MET A 258 6.17 3.96 -9.21
C MET A 258 6.43 5.47 -9.13
N LYS A 259 7.44 5.89 -8.36
CA LYS A 259 7.85 7.29 -8.27
C LYS A 259 8.29 7.81 -9.63
N THR A 260 9.15 7.07 -10.32
CA THR A 260 9.65 7.42 -11.67
C THR A 260 8.51 7.46 -12.68
N TRP A 261 7.63 6.44 -12.68
CA TRP A 261 6.46 6.37 -13.55
C TRP A 261 5.53 7.58 -13.38
N LYS A 262 5.22 7.96 -12.14
CA LYS A 262 4.38 9.12 -11.84
C LYS A 262 5.01 10.43 -12.29
N GLN A 263 6.32 10.61 -12.06
CA GLN A 263 7.06 11.79 -12.51
C GLN A 263 7.04 11.94 -14.02
N ASP A 264 7.40 10.87 -14.75
CA ASP A 264 7.40 10.86 -16.22
C ASP A 264 5.98 11.11 -16.78
N TYR A 265 4.96 10.47 -16.20
CA TYR A 265 3.57 10.66 -16.63
C TYR A 265 3.05 12.07 -16.36
N GLN A 266 3.43 12.67 -15.22
CA GLN A 266 3.03 14.03 -14.88
C GLN A 266 3.64 15.05 -15.86
N ALA A 267 4.91 14.90 -16.24
CA ALA A 267 5.54 15.73 -17.26
C ALA A 267 4.81 15.63 -18.61
N TYR A 268 4.47 14.40 -19.03
CA TYR A 268 3.67 14.17 -20.24
C TYR A 268 2.28 14.83 -20.17
N ARG A 269 1.57 14.72 -19.04
CA ARG A 269 0.25 15.34 -18.85
C ARG A 269 0.30 16.87 -18.90
N GLN A 270 1.34 17.47 -18.33
CA GLN A 270 1.54 18.92 -18.38
C GLN A 270 1.76 19.40 -19.82
N PHE A 271 2.53 18.66 -20.63
CA PHE A 271 2.67 18.96 -22.06
C PHE A 271 1.33 18.94 -22.79
N ASP A 272 0.54 17.88 -22.60
CA ASP A 272 -0.75 17.71 -23.27
C ASP A 272 -1.72 18.85 -22.93
N GLN A 273 -1.73 19.29 -21.66
CA GLN A 273 -2.49 20.46 -21.23
C GLN A 273 -2.03 21.75 -21.90
N ARG A 274 -0.72 22.00 -21.99
CA ARG A 274 -0.17 23.19 -22.66
C ARG A 274 -0.54 23.21 -24.15
N ARG A 275 -0.42 22.06 -24.82
CA ARG A 275 -0.81 21.88 -26.22
C ARG A 275 -2.30 22.20 -26.43
N ASN A 276 -3.17 21.69 -25.56
CA ASN A 276 -4.62 21.92 -25.65
C ASN A 276 -4.99 23.39 -25.38
N GLN A 277 -4.28 24.07 -24.48
CA GLN A 277 -4.48 25.50 -24.22
C GLN A 277 -4.02 26.39 -25.39
N ALA A 278 -2.88 26.08 -26.01
CA ALA A 278 -2.38 26.81 -27.18
C ALA A 278 -3.36 26.71 -28.37
N ASN A 279 -3.92 25.52 -28.60
CA ASN A 279 -4.91 25.30 -29.66
C ASN A 279 -6.24 26.04 -29.43
N SER A 280 -6.55 26.45 -28.20
CA SER A 280 -7.80 27.14 -27.84
C SER A 280 -7.69 28.67 -27.96
N ARG A 281 -6.48 29.24 -27.78
CA ARG A 281 -6.27 30.69 -27.71
C ARG A 281 -5.89 31.36 -29.03
N ASP A 282 -5.25 30.65 -29.97
CA ASP A 282 -4.79 31.21 -31.24
C ASP A 282 -5.54 30.62 -32.44
N ARG A 283 -6.62 31.29 -32.89
CA ARG A 283 -7.25 31.02 -34.20
C ARG A 283 -6.52 31.69 -35.37
N GLY A 284 -5.55 32.56 -35.11
CA GLY A 284 -4.88 33.38 -36.13
C GLY A 284 -3.50 32.91 -36.57
N ASN A 285 -2.74 32.21 -35.71
CA ASN A 285 -1.41 31.68 -36.07
C ASN A 285 -0.92 30.64 -35.02
N PRO A 286 -1.30 29.36 -35.12
CA PRO A 286 -0.91 28.36 -34.11
C PRO A 286 0.59 28.08 -34.20
N GLN A 287 1.37 28.57 -33.23
CA GLN A 287 2.75 28.14 -33.07
C GLN A 287 2.77 26.67 -32.63
N PRO A 288 3.53 25.79 -33.30
CA PRO A 288 3.57 24.38 -32.92
C PRO A 288 4.21 24.22 -31.52
N CYS A 289 3.43 23.70 -30.56
CA CYS A 289 3.95 23.29 -29.26
C CYS A 289 4.86 22.07 -29.43
N ILE A 290 6.18 22.29 -29.45
CA ILE A 290 7.16 21.21 -29.55
C ILE A 290 7.38 20.61 -28.15
N PRO A 291 7.20 19.29 -27.96
CA PRO A 291 7.48 18.65 -26.68
C PRO A 291 8.99 18.54 -26.44
N SER A 292 9.41 18.82 -25.21
CA SER A 292 10.78 18.59 -24.73
C SER A 292 11.12 17.10 -24.71
N ASP A 293 12.41 16.77 -24.56
CA ASP A 293 12.82 15.37 -24.42
C ASP A 293 12.29 14.71 -23.14
N GLU A 294 12.04 15.48 -22.08
CA GLU A 294 11.41 15.00 -20.85
C GLU A 294 9.94 14.63 -21.08
N GLU A 295 9.21 15.43 -21.85
CA GLU A 295 7.80 15.21 -22.14
C GLU A 295 7.60 14.02 -23.09
N LYS A 296 8.57 13.76 -23.97
CA LYS A 296 8.61 12.55 -24.81
C LYS A 296 9.10 11.32 -24.04
N ARG A 297 9.74 11.49 -22.87
CA ARG A 297 10.40 10.40 -22.12
C ARG A 297 9.42 9.30 -21.78
N TRP A 298 8.25 9.64 -21.21
CA TRP A 298 7.24 8.67 -20.80
C TRP A 298 6.85 7.71 -21.94
N ALA A 299 6.47 8.24 -23.11
CA ALA A 299 6.07 7.41 -24.24
C ALA A 299 7.21 6.53 -24.76
N LYS A 300 8.45 7.04 -24.77
CA LYS A 300 9.65 6.31 -25.21
C LYS A 300 10.07 5.20 -24.22
N THR A 301 9.96 5.46 -22.92
CA THR A 301 10.39 4.52 -21.87
C THR A 301 9.29 3.54 -21.46
N MET A 302 8.02 3.86 -21.76
CA MET A 302 6.85 3.08 -21.35
C MET A 302 6.97 1.58 -21.61
N PRO A 303 7.37 1.08 -22.79
CA PRO A 303 7.51 -0.36 -23.02
C PRO A 303 8.53 -1.03 -22.07
N LYS A 304 9.67 -0.37 -21.83
CA LYS A 304 10.71 -0.85 -20.89
C LYS A 304 10.19 -0.80 -19.45
N SER A 305 9.50 0.26 -19.08
CA SER A 305 8.89 0.43 -17.76
C SER A 305 7.83 -0.63 -17.48
N LEU A 306 6.98 -0.97 -18.46
CA LEU A 306 5.98 -2.04 -18.33
C LEU A 306 6.63 -3.43 -18.25
N LYS A 307 7.70 -3.68 -19.00
CA LYS A 307 8.50 -4.91 -18.84
C LYS A 307 9.04 -5.03 -17.41
N ARG A 308 9.53 -3.93 -16.84
CA ARG A 308 10.00 -3.92 -15.45
C ARG A 308 8.86 -4.14 -14.46
N LEU A 309 7.70 -3.53 -14.67
CA LEU A 309 6.51 -3.77 -13.84
C LEU A 309 6.08 -5.25 -13.87
N LYS A 310 6.15 -5.89 -15.04
CA LYS A 310 5.85 -7.31 -15.21
C LYS A 310 6.73 -8.21 -14.33
N GLU A 311 8.01 -7.87 -14.22
CA GLU A 311 8.97 -8.55 -13.33
C GLU A 311 8.66 -8.25 -11.86
N LEU A 312 8.39 -6.99 -11.52
CA LEU A 312 8.11 -6.55 -10.15
C LEU A 312 6.83 -7.12 -9.57
N LEU A 313 5.81 -7.40 -10.38
CA LEU A 313 4.56 -8.06 -9.95
C LEU A 313 4.62 -9.60 -10.11
N ASP A 314 5.77 -10.15 -10.50
CA ASP A 314 6.01 -11.56 -10.82
C ASP A 314 4.90 -12.20 -11.67
N ILE A 315 4.49 -11.48 -12.72
CA ILE A 315 3.50 -11.97 -13.69
C ILE A 315 3.91 -13.33 -14.29
N PRO A 316 5.20 -13.63 -14.59
CA PRO A 316 5.56 -14.95 -15.07
C PRO A 316 5.40 -16.05 -14.00
N GLY A 317 5.47 -15.71 -12.70
CA GLY A 317 5.20 -16.63 -11.59
C GLY A 317 3.73 -16.96 -11.49
N ILE A 318 2.87 -15.94 -11.60
CA ILE A 318 1.41 -16.10 -11.68
C ILE A 318 1.03 -17.02 -12.85
N ARG A 319 1.57 -16.75 -14.05
CA ARG A 319 1.29 -17.57 -15.25
C ARG A 319 1.75 -19.02 -15.08
N GLN A 320 2.91 -19.25 -14.47
CA GLN A 320 3.41 -20.58 -14.21
C GLN A 320 2.48 -21.34 -13.25
N HIS A 321 2.07 -20.69 -12.16
CA HIS A 321 1.15 -21.30 -11.19
C HIS A 321 -0.19 -21.69 -11.86
N LEU A 322 -0.80 -20.75 -12.61
CA LEU A 322 -2.05 -21.01 -13.33
C LEU A 322 -1.90 -22.16 -14.33
N LYS A 323 -0.82 -22.21 -15.11
CA LYS A 323 -0.58 -23.30 -16.07
C LYS A 323 -0.45 -24.67 -15.39
N GLN A 324 0.14 -24.72 -14.19
CA GLN A 324 0.38 -25.97 -13.48
C GLN A 324 -0.85 -26.49 -12.73
N HIS A 325 -1.64 -25.60 -12.12
CA HIS A 325 -2.72 -25.99 -11.20
C HIS A 325 -4.12 -25.72 -11.75
N CYS A 326 -4.24 -24.86 -12.77
CA CYS A 326 -5.53 -24.46 -13.35
C CYS A 326 -5.43 -24.31 -14.89
N PRO A 327 -5.17 -25.39 -15.65
CA PRO A 327 -4.90 -25.31 -17.09
C PRO A 327 -6.09 -24.85 -17.94
N SER A 328 -7.32 -24.98 -17.44
CA SER A 328 -8.57 -24.57 -18.09
C SER A 328 -8.89 -23.08 -17.95
N ILE A 329 -8.08 -22.31 -17.23
CA ILE A 329 -8.35 -20.89 -17.00
C ILE A 329 -8.25 -20.09 -18.30
N THR A 330 -9.33 -19.40 -18.62
CA THR A 330 -9.42 -18.47 -19.76
C THR A 330 -9.79 -17.06 -19.32
N HIS A 331 -10.32 -16.91 -18.09
CA HIS A 331 -10.78 -15.64 -17.55
C HIS A 331 -10.03 -15.30 -16.25
N LEU A 332 -9.52 -14.07 -16.15
CA LEU A 332 -8.90 -13.53 -14.95
C LEU A 332 -9.70 -12.35 -14.41
N ILE A 333 -10.01 -12.41 -13.13
CA ILE A 333 -10.51 -11.29 -12.36
C ILE A 333 -9.32 -10.65 -11.63
N LEU A 334 -9.01 -9.41 -11.95
CA LEU A 334 -7.94 -8.65 -11.34
C LEU A 334 -8.48 -7.76 -10.22
N VAL A 335 -7.93 -7.92 -9.03
CA VAL A 335 -8.28 -7.12 -7.84
C VAL A 335 -7.04 -6.32 -7.42
N PRO A 336 -6.75 -5.18 -8.09
CA PRO A 336 -5.58 -4.34 -7.77
C PRO A 336 -5.73 -3.67 -6.40
N HIS A 337 -4.62 -3.33 -5.76
CA HIS A 337 -4.62 -2.59 -4.49
C HIS A 337 -3.80 -1.31 -4.58
N ARG A 338 -4.27 -0.27 -3.88
CA ARG A 338 -3.73 1.10 -3.96
C ARG A 338 -3.53 1.49 -5.43
N ASP A 339 -2.48 2.21 -5.76
CA ASP A 339 -2.21 2.77 -7.09
C ASP A 339 -2.09 1.75 -8.24
N LEU A 340 -2.08 0.43 -7.96
CA LEU A 340 -2.12 -0.58 -9.03
C LEU A 340 -3.36 -0.45 -9.93
N HIS A 341 -4.47 0.10 -9.43
CA HIS A 341 -5.67 0.33 -10.23
C HIS A 341 -5.48 1.40 -11.31
N LEU A 342 -4.44 2.24 -11.19
CA LEU A 342 -4.10 3.28 -12.16
C LEU A 342 -3.21 2.75 -13.30
N LEU A 343 -2.70 1.53 -13.17
CA LEU A 343 -1.74 0.95 -14.11
C LEU A 343 -2.44 0.01 -15.10
N PRO A 344 -1.94 -0.12 -16.34
CA PRO A 344 -2.47 -1.05 -17.34
C PRO A 344 -2.03 -2.50 -17.04
N ILE A 345 -2.34 -3.02 -15.84
CA ILE A 345 -1.88 -4.34 -15.38
C ILE A 345 -2.41 -5.49 -16.25
N HIS A 346 -3.60 -5.34 -16.86
CA HIS A 346 -4.15 -6.29 -17.81
C HIS A 346 -3.23 -6.49 -19.02
N GLY A 347 -2.60 -5.41 -19.48
CA GLY A 347 -1.63 -5.43 -20.58
C GLY A 347 -0.34 -6.19 -20.25
N LEU A 348 -0.14 -6.66 -19.01
CA LEU A 348 1.01 -7.49 -18.65
C LEU A 348 0.78 -8.99 -18.95
N PHE A 349 -0.49 -9.39 -19.12
CA PHE A 349 -0.94 -10.78 -19.33
C PHE A 349 -1.21 -11.14 -20.81
N LEU A 350 -0.80 -10.27 -21.75
CA LEU A 350 -1.11 -10.28 -23.20
C LEU A 350 -1.57 -11.61 -23.79
N ASP A 351 -2.71 -11.53 -24.48
CA ASP A 351 -3.39 -12.52 -25.36
C ASP A 351 -3.69 -13.89 -24.75
N THR A 352 -3.50 -14.06 -23.44
CA THR A 352 -3.72 -15.36 -22.78
C THR A 352 -5.09 -15.47 -22.13
N PHE A 353 -5.67 -14.35 -21.66
CA PHE A 353 -6.88 -14.36 -20.84
C PHE A 353 -7.84 -13.21 -21.15
N THR A 354 -9.13 -13.46 -21.03
CA THR A 354 -10.16 -12.44 -20.88
C THR A 354 -10.05 -11.83 -19.48
N ILE A 355 -10.02 -10.50 -19.37
CA ILE A 355 -9.73 -9.82 -18.11
C ILE A 355 -10.90 -8.98 -17.64
N THR A 356 -11.29 -9.13 -16.38
CA THR A 356 -12.26 -8.28 -15.67
C THR A 356 -11.58 -7.62 -14.48
N TYR A 357 -11.87 -6.34 -14.24
CA TYR A 357 -11.41 -5.64 -13.03
C TYR A 357 -12.52 -5.59 -11.99
N LEU A 358 -12.15 -5.82 -10.74
CA LEU A 358 -13.02 -5.54 -9.60
C LEU A 358 -12.31 -4.65 -8.58
N PRO A 359 -13.00 -3.63 -8.03
CA PRO A 359 -12.44 -2.81 -6.97
C PRO A 359 -12.25 -3.62 -5.67
N SER A 360 -13.12 -4.61 -5.43
CA SER A 360 -13.04 -5.62 -4.37
C SER A 360 -13.83 -6.87 -4.75
N ILE A 361 -13.60 -7.98 -4.05
CA ILE A 361 -14.33 -9.23 -4.30
C ILE A 361 -15.81 -9.07 -3.94
N LYS A 362 -16.11 -8.39 -2.83
CA LYS A 362 -17.49 -8.12 -2.39
C LYS A 362 -18.31 -7.39 -3.46
N VAL A 363 -17.73 -6.40 -4.13
CA VAL A 363 -18.43 -5.70 -5.22
C VAL A 363 -18.78 -6.66 -6.37
N GLY A 364 -17.92 -7.63 -6.68
CA GLY A 364 -18.23 -8.69 -7.63
C GLY A 364 -19.43 -9.53 -7.21
N LEU A 365 -19.47 -9.94 -5.93
CA LEU A 365 -20.55 -10.76 -5.36
C LEU A 365 -21.87 -9.99 -5.37
N ASP A 366 -21.87 -8.75 -4.89
CA ASP A 366 -23.05 -7.88 -4.89
C ASP A 366 -23.59 -7.69 -6.33
N ASN A 367 -22.69 -7.55 -7.33
CA ASN A 367 -23.08 -7.44 -8.73
C ASN A 367 -23.69 -8.74 -9.30
N GLN A 368 -23.16 -9.92 -8.94
CA GLN A 368 -23.75 -11.20 -9.34
C GLN A 368 -25.15 -11.38 -8.74
N GLN A 369 -25.31 -11.06 -7.45
CA GLN A 369 -26.60 -11.13 -6.77
C GLN A 369 -27.64 -10.21 -7.44
N ARG A 370 -27.27 -8.96 -7.74
CA ARG A 370 -28.13 -8.02 -8.46
C ARG A 370 -28.56 -8.55 -9.83
N LYS A 371 -27.64 -9.13 -10.60
CA LYS A 371 -27.96 -9.74 -11.90
C LYS A 371 -28.92 -10.94 -11.75
N ALA A 372 -28.81 -11.72 -10.68
CA ALA A 372 -29.75 -12.81 -10.41
C ALA A 372 -31.15 -12.27 -10.06
N THR A 373 -31.25 -11.22 -9.24
CA THR A 373 -32.52 -10.57 -8.88
C THR A 373 -33.16 -9.82 -10.06
N GLN A 374 -32.36 -9.21 -10.93
CA GLN A 374 -32.84 -8.56 -12.15
C GLN A 374 -33.25 -9.55 -13.26
N ARG A 375 -32.89 -10.83 -13.16
CA ARG A 375 -33.39 -11.86 -14.08
C ARG A 375 -34.75 -12.42 -13.67
N THR A 376 -35.13 -12.29 -12.39
CA THR A 376 -36.43 -12.70 -11.87
C THR A 376 -37.49 -11.60 -11.93
N GLN A 377 -37.08 -10.34 -12.16
CA GLN A 377 -37.96 -9.21 -12.48
C GLN A 377 -37.75 -8.84 -13.95
N SER A 378 -38.82 -8.49 -14.69
CA SER A 378 -38.79 -8.28 -16.15
C SER A 378 -37.64 -7.37 -16.63
N PRO A 379 -37.08 -7.60 -17.83
CA PRO A 379 -35.84 -6.96 -18.26
C PRO A 379 -36.12 -5.52 -18.74
N SER A 380 -36.17 -4.56 -17.83
CA SER A 380 -36.12 -3.14 -18.18
C SER A 380 -34.80 -2.51 -17.73
N LEU A 381 -34.05 -2.07 -18.74
CA LEU A 381 -32.97 -1.07 -18.75
C LEU A 381 -31.51 -1.55 -18.72
N SER A 382 -31.05 -1.78 -19.95
CA SER A 382 -29.83 -1.26 -20.58
C SER A 382 -28.46 -1.60 -19.97
N PHE A 383 -27.72 -2.36 -20.78
CA PHE A 383 -26.35 -2.86 -20.63
C PHE A 383 -25.27 -1.75 -20.58
N LEU A 384 -25.65 -0.47 -20.62
CA LEU A 384 -24.73 0.69 -20.65
C LEU A 384 -25.20 1.89 -19.81
N SER A 385 -26.12 1.70 -18.87
CA SER A 385 -26.57 2.81 -18.02
C SER A 385 -25.52 3.14 -16.95
N ILE A 386 -24.77 4.23 -17.14
CA ILE A 386 -24.05 4.91 -16.06
C ILE A 386 -25.10 5.69 -15.26
N GLU A 387 -25.97 4.99 -14.55
CA GLU A 387 -26.94 5.63 -13.67
C GLU A 387 -26.70 5.19 -12.23
N ASN A 388 -26.91 6.14 -11.31
CA ASN A 388 -26.92 5.96 -9.86
C ASN A 388 -28.28 5.35 -9.45
N PRO A 389 -28.46 4.02 -9.49
CA PRO A 389 -29.79 3.42 -9.44
C PRO A 389 -30.43 3.55 -8.05
N LEU A 390 -29.63 3.91 -7.06
CA LEU A 390 -30.02 4.07 -5.67
C LEU A 390 -30.26 5.54 -5.29
N GLY A 391 -29.94 6.50 -6.16
CA GLY A 391 -30.00 7.93 -5.82
C GLY A 391 -29.10 8.33 -4.65
N ASP A 392 -28.21 7.44 -4.18
CA ASP A 392 -27.49 7.57 -2.90
C ASP A 392 -26.13 8.25 -3.04
N LEU A 393 -25.62 8.36 -4.26
CA LEU A 393 -24.44 9.15 -4.57
C LEU A 393 -24.79 10.65 -4.58
N LYS A 394 -24.36 11.37 -3.53
CA LYS A 394 -24.53 12.83 -3.36
C LYS A 394 -23.98 13.69 -4.52
N TYR A 395 -23.19 13.12 -5.43
CA TYR A 395 -22.51 13.83 -6.53
C TYR A 395 -22.90 13.30 -7.92
N ALA A 396 -23.92 12.45 -8.03
CA ALA A 396 -24.34 11.87 -9.31
C ALA A 396 -25.36 12.75 -10.08
N SER A 397 -25.74 13.90 -9.53
CA SER A 397 -26.49 14.93 -10.26
C SER A 397 -25.51 15.91 -10.90
N LEU A 398 -25.09 15.60 -12.13
CA LEU A 398 -24.52 16.58 -13.06
C LEU A 398 -25.34 16.56 -14.34
#